data_AF-A0AAW9BSA0-F1
#
_entry.id   AF-A0AAW9BSA0-F1
#
_cell.length_a   1.000
_cell.length_b   1.000
_cell.length_c   1.000
_cell.angle_alpha   90.00
_cell.angle_beta   90.00
_cell.angle_gamma   90.00
#
_symmetry.space_group_name_H-M   'P 1'
#
loop_
_entity.id
_entity.type
_entity.pdbx_description
1 polymer ?
#
loop_
_entity_poly.entity_id
_entity_poly.type
_entity_poly.pdbx_seq_one_letter_code
_entity_poly.pdbx_strand_id
1 'polypeptide(L)'
;PLTAQAEEQQVEKLQKMKVTGSRLTRASMEGSTPVAVIGRAEIERAGDVSIADVLRKSSFNSFGSHNERSGSSAQSQATISLRGLGSERTLVLINGKRLPGSASMGGGAANINVIPSAIVERVEVMADGGSAVYGSDAVAGVVNIILKEEFDGINVTLGSGIPSREGADEENVSIVLGTSGEKGNIMFSFEHDSKDEIYQRDRDYLSSTNTGSANYFDMSGVSIYGRNVYHDGQLKALKGYDTDASCDPSKGFVGLTNYPGLGDICGYDYTSEAAQTASLERNTVFMNGNIFLSDDTTFNAQVLLNRNESFGRFAPAAGYFEVDPTTTGGAAFFAENGLDATKGPA
;
A
#
# COMPACT_ATOMS: atom_id res chain seq x y z
N PRO A 1 -45.04 -24.51 -19.20
CA PRO A 1 -43.72 -24.77 -19.81
C PRO A 1 -42.74 -23.59 -19.72
N LEU A 2 -43.20 -22.34 -19.91
CA LEU A 2 -42.36 -21.13 -19.86
C LEU A 2 -41.92 -20.71 -18.44
N THR A 3 -42.67 -21.07 -17.40
CA THR A 3 -42.33 -20.78 -16.00
C THR A 3 -41.24 -21.70 -15.44
N ALA A 4 -41.19 -22.97 -15.86
CA ALA A 4 -40.18 -23.92 -15.41
C ALA A 4 -38.77 -23.59 -15.95
N GLN A 5 -38.68 -23.09 -17.19
CA GLN A 5 -37.40 -22.64 -17.78
C GLN A 5 -36.86 -21.35 -17.16
N ALA A 6 -37.75 -20.46 -16.70
CA ALA A 6 -37.37 -19.24 -16.01
C ALA A 6 -36.91 -19.51 -14.57
N GLU A 7 -37.56 -20.47 -13.88
CA GLU A 7 -37.11 -20.96 -12.58
C GLU A 7 -35.79 -21.72 -12.68
N GLU A 8 -35.59 -22.58 -13.69
CA GLU A 8 -34.30 -23.24 -13.92
C GLU A 8 -33.18 -22.23 -14.20
N GLN A 9 -33.41 -21.20 -15.04
CA GLN A 9 -32.41 -20.15 -15.28
C GLN A 9 -32.12 -19.29 -14.04
N GLN A 10 -33.13 -19.03 -13.19
CA GLN A 10 -32.91 -18.34 -11.92
C GLN A 10 -32.17 -19.22 -10.91
N VAL A 11 -32.49 -20.52 -10.84
CA VAL A 11 -31.81 -21.50 -9.99
C VAL A 11 -30.37 -21.71 -10.46
N GLU A 12 -30.11 -21.71 -11.77
CA GLU A 12 -28.75 -21.83 -12.34
C GLU A 12 -27.92 -20.55 -12.10
N LYS A 13 -28.55 -19.35 -12.17
CA LYS A 13 -27.92 -18.09 -11.73
C LYS A 13 -27.66 -18.04 -10.23
N LEU A 14 -28.57 -18.56 -9.41
CA LEU A 14 -28.42 -18.65 -7.95
C LEU A 14 -27.38 -19.71 -7.54
N GLN A 15 -27.27 -20.82 -8.27
CA GLN A 15 -26.24 -21.85 -8.06
C GLN A 15 -24.85 -21.37 -8.47
N LYS A 16 -24.72 -20.55 -9.53
CA LYS A 16 -23.47 -19.85 -9.86
C LYS A 16 -23.05 -18.82 -8.81
N MET A 17 -24.00 -18.32 -8.02
CA MET A 17 -23.76 -17.42 -6.88
C MET A 17 -23.83 -18.18 -5.55
N LYS A 18 -23.15 -19.34 -5.46
CA LYS A 18 -22.91 -20.01 -4.18
C LYS A 18 -21.94 -19.16 -3.36
N VAL A 19 -22.48 -18.29 -2.51
CA VAL A 19 -21.70 -17.53 -1.53
C VAL A 19 -20.96 -18.54 -0.64
N THR A 20 -19.63 -18.44 -0.57
CA THR A 20 -18.80 -19.35 0.21
C THR A 20 -18.80 -18.91 1.67
N GLY A 21 -19.99 -18.88 2.26
CA GLY A 21 -20.25 -18.39 3.59
C GLY A 21 -20.94 -19.43 4.46
N SER A 22 -20.39 -20.64 4.56
CA SER A 22 -20.71 -21.56 5.66
C SER A 22 -19.82 -22.82 5.63
N ARG A 23 -19.24 -23.20 6.78
CA ARG A 23 -18.77 -24.58 7.03
C ARG A 23 -19.91 -25.60 7.10
N LEU A 24 -21.16 -25.13 7.06
CA LEU A 24 -22.36 -25.96 6.99
C LEU A 24 -22.89 -25.92 5.57
N THR A 25 -22.34 -26.79 4.73
CA THR A 25 -23.14 -27.34 3.63
C THR A 25 -24.46 -27.83 4.23
N ARG A 26 -25.57 -27.13 3.92
CA ARG A 26 -26.99 -27.46 4.21
C ARG A 26 -27.69 -27.01 5.51
N ALA A 27 -27.06 -26.37 6.49
CA ALA A 27 -27.77 -25.96 7.71
C ALA A 27 -27.56 -24.48 8.06
N SER A 28 -28.22 -23.59 7.31
CA SER A 28 -28.85 -22.39 7.86
C SER A 28 -29.49 -21.59 6.70
N MET A 29 -30.78 -21.84 6.49
CA MET A 29 -31.70 -20.85 5.92
C MET A 29 -32.26 -19.95 7.04
N GLU A 30 -31.59 -19.87 8.19
CA GLU A 30 -32.02 -19.08 9.35
C GLU A 30 -31.03 -17.95 9.59
N GLY A 31 -31.33 -16.80 8.98
CA GLY A 31 -30.58 -15.56 9.12
C GLY A 31 -29.67 -15.29 7.93
N SER A 32 -30.22 -14.76 6.84
CA SER A 32 -29.39 -14.15 5.79
C SER A 32 -28.73 -12.90 6.38
N THR A 33 -27.54 -13.07 6.96
CA THR A 33 -26.65 -11.93 7.16
C THR A 33 -26.39 -11.35 5.77
N PRO A 34 -26.67 -10.07 5.51
CA PRO A 34 -26.48 -9.51 4.17
C PRO A 34 -25.00 -9.56 3.80
N VAL A 35 -24.69 -10.36 2.78
CA VAL A 35 -23.36 -10.46 2.17
C VAL A 35 -23.38 -9.62 0.90
N ALA A 36 -22.55 -8.60 0.85
CA ALA A 36 -22.33 -7.83 -0.37
C ALA A 36 -21.32 -8.56 -1.27
N VAL A 37 -21.56 -8.56 -2.57
CA VAL A 37 -20.71 -9.24 -3.54
C VAL A 37 -20.19 -8.23 -4.55
N ILE A 38 -18.87 -8.08 -4.61
CA ILE A 38 -18.15 -7.34 -5.66
C ILE A 38 -17.70 -8.38 -6.69
N GLY A 39 -18.42 -8.47 -7.81
CA GLY A 39 -18.17 -9.50 -8.83
C GLY A 39 -17.04 -9.15 -9.81
N ARG A 40 -16.58 -10.14 -10.59
CA ARG A 40 -15.53 -9.98 -11.62
C ARG A 40 -15.75 -8.78 -12.55
N ALA A 41 -16.97 -8.62 -13.07
CA ALA A 41 -17.30 -7.53 -13.98
C ALA A 41 -17.28 -6.15 -13.30
N GLU A 42 -17.38 -6.07 -11.96
CA GLU A 42 -17.20 -4.82 -11.22
C GLU A 42 -15.72 -4.55 -10.96
N ILE A 43 -14.95 -5.59 -10.61
CA ILE A 43 -13.48 -5.52 -10.47
C ILE A 43 -12.85 -5.03 -11.79
N GLU A 44 -13.27 -5.58 -12.93
CA GLU A 44 -12.78 -5.16 -14.25
C GLU A 44 -13.19 -3.72 -14.59
N ARG A 45 -14.43 -3.33 -14.28
CA ARG A 45 -14.91 -1.97 -14.52
C ARG A 45 -14.24 -0.92 -13.63
N ALA A 46 -13.77 -1.31 -12.44
CA ALA A 46 -13.02 -0.42 -11.57
C ALA A 46 -11.71 0.05 -12.21
N GLY A 47 -11.13 -0.79 -13.10
CA GLY A 47 -9.88 -0.49 -13.81
C GLY A 47 -8.66 -0.41 -12.90
N ASP A 48 -8.79 -0.87 -11.66
CA ASP A 48 -7.72 -0.89 -10.68
C ASP A 48 -6.82 -2.11 -10.88
N VAL A 49 -5.51 -1.90 -10.80
CA VAL A 49 -4.51 -2.97 -10.93
C VAL A 49 -4.57 -3.94 -9.75
N SER A 50 -4.84 -3.42 -8.54
CA SER A 50 -4.85 -4.21 -7.30
C SER A 50 -6.26 -4.41 -6.73
N ILE A 51 -6.49 -5.58 -6.10
CA ILE A 51 -7.72 -5.81 -5.33
C ILE A 51 -7.82 -4.87 -4.12
N ALA A 52 -6.69 -4.38 -3.62
CA ALA A 52 -6.62 -3.41 -2.54
C ALA A 52 -7.30 -2.10 -2.93
N ASP A 53 -7.04 -1.59 -4.13
CA ASP A 53 -7.61 -0.35 -4.66
C ASP A 53 -9.12 -0.49 -4.92
N VAL A 54 -9.55 -1.63 -5.49
CA VAL A 54 -10.98 -1.94 -5.65
C VAL A 54 -11.70 -1.86 -4.31
N LEU A 55 -11.14 -2.52 -3.29
CA LEU A 55 -11.75 -2.53 -1.96
C LEU A 55 -11.66 -1.19 -1.24
N ARG A 56 -10.62 -0.39 -1.51
CA ARG A 56 -10.44 0.96 -0.97
C ARG A 56 -11.48 1.95 -1.50
N LYS A 57 -11.96 1.75 -2.73
CA LYS A 57 -13.06 2.53 -3.31
C LYS A 57 -14.45 2.07 -2.85
N SER A 58 -14.53 0.93 -2.16
CA SER A 58 -15.80 0.40 -1.67
C SER A 58 -16.31 1.14 -0.43
N SER A 59 -17.63 1.34 -0.33
CA SER A 59 -18.27 1.95 0.84
C SER A 59 -18.07 1.17 2.15
N PHE A 60 -17.66 -0.11 2.06
CA PHE A 60 -17.34 -0.91 3.24
C PHE A 60 -16.01 -0.51 3.91
N ASN A 61 -15.08 0.07 3.15
CA ASN A 61 -13.74 0.43 3.58
C ASN A 61 -13.62 1.96 3.76
N SER A 62 -14.20 2.49 4.84
CA SER A 62 -14.35 3.93 5.03
C SER A 62 -13.08 4.64 5.51
N PHE A 63 -12.38 4.08 6.49
CA PHE A 63 -11.14 4.62 7.07
C PHE A 63 -10.42 3.52 7.87
N GLY A 64 -9.19 3.78 8.33
CA GLY A 64 -8.45 2.85 9.21
C GLY A 64 -7.74 1.69 8.51
N SER A 65 -7.92 1.55 7.18
CA SER A 65 -7.04 0.72 6.36
C SER A 65 -5.67 1.36 6.24
N HIS A 66 -4.63 0.53 6.27
CA HIS A 66 -3.28 0.94 5.91
C HIS A 66 -3.12 0.78 4.40
N ASN A 67 -2.55 1.78 3.77
CA ASN A 67 -2.17 1.76 2.37
C ASN A 67 -0.66 1.86 2.24
N GLU A 68 -0.20 1.54 1.05
CA GLU A 68 1.18 1.65 0.66
C GLU A 68 1.61 3.11 0.76
N ARG A 69 2.65 3.33 1.55
CA ARG A 69 3.13 4.68 1.86
C ARG A 69 4.63 4.65 2.00
N SER A 70 5.26 5.65 1.42
CA SER A 70 6.66 5.90 1.64
C SER A 70 6.84 6.32 3.10
N GLY A 71 8.02 6.09 3.66
CA GLY A 71 8.29 6.55 5.02
C GLY A 71 7.92 5.57 6.13
N SER A 72 7.43 4.37 5.80
CA SER A 72 6.85 3.42 6.78
C SER A 72 7.70 2.15 6.90
N SER A 73 7.56 1.42 8.01
CA SER A 73 8.06 0.02 8.11
C SER A 73 7.15 -0.98 7.38
N ALA A 74 5.97 -0.54 6.93
CA ALA A 74 4.95 -1.33 6.24
C ALA A 74 4.65 -0.78 4.84
N GLN A 75 5.67 -0.38 4.09
CA GLN A 75 5.54 0.36 2.82
C GLN A 75 4.77 -0.41 1.74
N SER A 76 4.99 -1.71 1.66
CA SER A 76 4.38 -2.60 0.66
C SER A 76 3.04 -3.19 1.08
N GLN A 77 2.53 -2.80 2.25
CA GLN A 77 1.37 -3.41 2.87
C GLN A 77 0.11 -2.64 2.50
N ALA A 78 -0.94 -3.36 2.14
CA ALA A 78 -2.29 -2.85 2.11
C ALA A 78 -3.16 -3.72 3.01
N THR A 79 -4.01 -3.10 3.82
CA THR A 79 -4.97 -3.80 4.66
C THR A 79 -6.38 -3.34 4.35
N ILE A 80 -7.36 -4.06 4.89
CA ILE A 80 -8.77 -3.67 4.84
C ILE A 80 -9.31 -3.46 6.26
N SER A 81 -10.07 -2.40 6.46
CA SER A 81 -10.78 -2.11 7.70
C SER A 81 -12.24 -1.86 7.39
N LEU A 82 -13.09 -2.80 7.78
CA LEU A 82 -14.53 -2.63 7.62
C LEU A 82 -15.04 -1.59 8.63
N ARG A 83 -15.75 -0.57 8.11
CA ARG A 83 -16.40 0.49 8.89
C ARG A 83 -15.48 1.24 9.87
N GLY A 84 -14.17 1.24 9.61
CA GLY A 84 -13.21 1.96 10.44
C GLY A 84 -12.92 1.36 11.81
N LEU A 85 -13.28 0.09 12.04
CA LEU A 85 -13.05 -0.60 13.31
C LEU A 85 -11.61 -1.13 13.47
N GLY A 86 -10.70 -0.79 12.55
CA GLY A 86 -9.31 -1.27 12.49
C GLY A 86 -9.15 -2.56 11.70
N SER A 87 -8.01 -2.73 11.04
CA SER A 87 -7.77 -3.89 10.17
C SER A 87 -7.58 -5.21 10.92
N GLU A 88 -7.13 -5.16 12.18
CA GLU A 88 -7.00 -6.37 13.02
C GLU A 88 -8.36 -6.99 13.40
N ARG A 89 -9.43 -6.21 13.25
CA ARG A 89 -10.80 -6.64 13.55
C ARG A 89 -11.57 -7.04 12.29
N THR A 90 -10.91 -7.06 11.13
CA THR A 90 -11.47 -7.50 9.85
C THR A 90 -10.80 -8.79 9.42
N LEU A 91 -11.56 -9.87 9.34
CA LEU A 91 -11.04 -11.15 8.88
C LEU A 91 -10.97 -11.20 7.35
N VAL A 92 -9.79 -11.44 6.81
CA VAL A 92 -9.61 -11.73 5.38
C VAL A 92 -9.50 -13.25 5.15
N LEU A 93 -10.30 -13.76 4.21
CA LEU A 93 -10.28 -15.14 3.75
C LEU A 93 -9.92 -15.21 2.27
N ILE A 94 -9.27 -16.30 1.87
CA ILE A 94 -9.11 -16.74 0.48
C ILE A 94 -9.82 -18.07 0.35
N ASN A 95 -10.85 -18.14 -0.49
CA ASN A 95 -11.67 -19.35 -0.66
C ASN A 95 -12.15 -19.94 0.68
N GLY A 96 -12.59 -19.07 1.61
CA GLY A 96 -13.04 -19.45 2.95
C GLY A 96 -11.93 -19.87 3.93
N LYS A 97 -10.65 -19.85 3.52
CA LYS A 97 -9.49 -20.12 4.39
C LYS A 97 -8.86 -18.82 4.86
N ARG A 98 -8.48 -18.74 6.12
CA ARG A 98 -7.89 -17.55 6.74
C ARG A 98 -6.57 -17.18 6.06
N LEU A 99 -6.47 -15.95 5.58
CA LEU A 99 -5.20 -15.37 5.17
C LEU A 99 -4.41 -14.99 6.43
N PRO A 100 -3.17 -15.48 6.62
CA PRO A 100 -2.36 -15.08 7.76
C PRO A 100 -2.11 -13.57 7.81
N GLY A 101 -2.01 -13.02 9.01
CA GLY A 101 -1.61 -11.63 9.20
C GLY A 101 -0.18 -11.39 8.71
N SER A 102 0.09 -10.16 8.30
CA SER A 102 1.40 -9.74 7.83
C SER A 102 2.40 -9.65 8.98
N ALA A 103 3.52 -10.37 8.85
CA ALA A 103 4.61 -10.31 9.83
C ALA A 103 5.20 -8.90 9.97
N SER A 104 5.27 -8.12 8.88
CA SER A 104 5.77 -6.73 8.93
C SER A 104 4.84 -5.78 9.67
N MET A 105 3.60 -6.18 9.91
CA MET A 105 2.59 -5.43 10.68
C MET A 105 2.29 -6.07 12.05
N GLY A 106 3.18 -6.93 12.55
CA GLY A 106 2.99 -7.59 13.85
C GLY A 106 1.99 -8.75 13.85
N GLY A 107 1.48 -9.17 12.69
CA GLY A 107 0.63 -10.36 12.52
C GLY A 107 -0.87 -10.13 12.76
N GLY A 108 -1.30 -8.91 13.13
CA GLY A 108 -2.71 -8.62 13.44
C GLY A 108 -3.60 -8.42 12.22
N ALA A 109 -3.06 -7.88 11.11
CA ALA A 109 -3.83 -7.57 9.89
C ALA A 109 -3.25 -8.28 8.67
N ALA A 110 -4.12 -8.75 7.77
CA ALA A 110 -3.70 -9.41 6.54
C ALA A 110 -3.27 -8.39 5.47
N ASN A 111 -2.18 -8.68 4.76
CA ASN A 111 -1.77 -7.91 3.59
C ASN A 111 -2.53 -8.39 2.35
N ILE A 112 -3.41 -7.56 1.82
CA ILE A 112 -4.23 -7.92 0.65
C ILE A 112 -3.47 -7.80 -0.68
N ASN A 113 -2.30 -7.16 -0.69
CA ASN A 113 -1.43 -7.07 -1.88
C ASN A 113 -0.81 -8.40 -2.31
N VAL A 114 -0.98 -9.46 -1.53
CA VAL A 114 -0.48 -10.80 -1.88
C VAL A 114 -1.42 -11.54 -2.84
N ILE A 115 -2.61 -10.99 -3.11
CA ILE A 115 -3.65 -11.61 -3.92
C ILE A 115 -3.67 -10.95 -5.31
N PRO A 116 -3.39 -11.69 -6.38
CA PRO A 116 -3.38 -11.13 -7.72
C PRO A 116 -4.81 -10.92 -8.20
N SER A 117 -5.08 -9.77 -8.82
CA SER A 117 -6.43 -9.37 -9.22
C SER A 117 -6.96 -10.23 -10.38
N ALA A 118 -6.10 -10.75 -11.26
CA ALA A 118 -6.49 -11.51 -12.47
C ALA A 118 -7.18 -12.85 -12.17
N ILE A 119 -6.93 -13.43 -11.00
CA ILE A 119 -7.55 -14.68 -10.55
C ILE A 119 -8.69 -14.47 -9.56
N VAL A 120 -9.01 -13.24 -9.19
CA VAL A 120 -10.16 -12.97 -8.33
C VAL A 120 -11.44 -13.07 -9.16
N GLU A 121 -12.32 -13.99 -8.75
CA GLU A 121 -13.65 -14.16 -9.32
C GLU A 121 -14.65 -13.18 -8.69
N ARG A 122 -14.58 -13.01 -7.37
CA ARG A 122 -15.41 -12.06 -6.62
C ARG A 122 -14.86 -11.83 -5.22
N VAL A 123 -15.32 -10.76 -4.58
CA VAL A 123 -15.14 -10.52 -3.15
C VAL A 123 -16.50 -10.53 -2.46
N GLU A 124 -16.61 -11.33 -1.40
CA GLU A 124 -17.78 -11.41 -0.53
C GLU A 124 -17.49 -10.64 0.76
N VAL A 125 -18.30 -9.63 1.07
CA VAL A 125 -18.16 -8.79 2.26
C VAL A 125 -19.35 -9.01 3.18
N MET A 126 -19.07 -9.59 4.35
CA MET A 126 -20.01 -9.70 5.46
C MET A 126 -19.64 -8.64 6.49
N ALA A 127 -20.35 -7.51 6.49
CA ALA A 127 -20.10 -6.38 7.38
C ALA A 127 -20.83 -6.48 8.74
N ASP A 128 -21.32 -7.68 9.07
CA ASP A 128 -21.87 -8.01 10.38
C ASP A 128 -20.84 -8.88 11.13
N GLY A 129 -20.76 -8.72 12.45
CA GLY A 129 -19.76 -9.41 13.25
C GLY A 129 -19.82 -10.92 13.07
N GLY A 130 -18.72 -11.53 12.59
CA GLY A 130 -18.61 -12.95 12.28
C GLY A 130 -17.93 -13.79 13.37
N SER A 131 -17.68 -13.22 14.56
CA SER A 131 -16.78 -13.82 15.55
C SER A 131 -17.23 -15.19 16.07
N ALA A 132 -18.52 -15.46 16.12
CA ALA A 132 -19.05 -16.75 16.56
C ALA A 132 -18.69 -17.90 15.60
N VAL A 133 -18.55 -17.61 14.31
CA VAL A 133 -18.26 -18.62 13.27
C VAL A 133 -16.77 -18.64 12.95
N TYR A 134 -16.14 -17.47 12.89
CA TYR A 134 -14.80 -17.30 12.33
C TYR A 134 -13.72 -16.92 13.35
N GLY A 135 -14.07 -16.57 14.58
CA GLY A 135 -13.14 -16.25 15.67
C GLY A 135 -12.91 -14.75 15.91
N SER A 136 -11.97 -14.43 16.79
CA SER A 136 -11.72 -13.08 17.34
C SER A 136 -11.53 -11.98 16.30
N ASP A 137 -10.99 -12.31 15.13
CA ASP A 137 -10.60 -11.30 14.15
C ASP A 137 -11.77 -10.84 13.27
N ALA A 138 -12.95 -11.46 13.42
CA ALA A 138 -14.15 -11.15 12.64
C ALA A 138 -15.12 -10.19 13.36
N VAL A 139 -14.63 -9.30 14.23
CA VAL A 139 -15.49 -8.37 15.00
C VAL A 139 -16.14 -7.32 14.10
N ALA A 140 -15.38 -6.73 13.18
CA ALA A 140 -15.87 -5.77 12.19
C ALA A 140 -16.56 -6.46 11.00
N GLY A 141 -16.29 -7.75 10.81
CA GLY A 141 -16.84 -8.56 9.74
C GLY A 141 -15.79 -9.43 9.06
N VAL A 142 -16.17 -9.96 7.90
CA VAL A 142 -15.37 -10.88 7.09
C VAL A 142 -15.33 -10.40 5.64
N VAL A 143 -14.16 -10.44 5.04
CA VAL A 143 -13.92 -10.22 3.61
C VAL A 143 -13.37 -11.51 3.04
N ASN A 144 -14.16 -12.21 2.24
CA ASN A 144 -13.78 -13.47 1.61
C ASN A 144 -13.51 -13.25 0.13
N ILE A 145 -12.25 -13.35 -0.25
CA ILE A 145 -11.81 -13.20 -1.63
C ILE A 145 -11.85 -14.57 -2.28
N ILE A 146 -12.74 -14.70 -3.27
CA ILE A 146 -12.94 -15.93 -4.01
C ILE A 146 -12.08 -15.88 -5.26
N LEU A 147 -11.16 -16.84 -5.36
CA LEU A 147 -10.33 -17.04 -6.53
C LEU A 147 -11.04 -17.94 -7.52
N LYS A 148 -10.68 -17.85 -8.80
CA LYS A 148 -11.14 -18.77 -9.84
C LYS A 148 -10.78 -20.21 -9.45
N GLU A 149 -11.77 -21.09 -9.49
CA GLU A 149 -11.56 -22.52 -9.19
C GLU A 149 -11.03 -23.27 -10.41
N GLU A 150 -11.52 -22.91 -11.60
CA GLU A 150 -11.16 -23.50 -12.89
C GLU A 150 -11.04 -22.42 -13.98
N PHE A 151 -10.27 -22.74 -15.02
CA PHE A 151 -10.11 -21.92 -16.21
C PHE A 151 -9.74 -22.85 -17.36
N ASP A 152 -10.32 -22.63 -18.54
CA ASP A 152 -10.01 -23.42 -19.73
C ASP A 152 -9.58 -22.48 -20.87
N GLY A 153 -8.33 -22.64 -21.29
CA GLY A 153 -7.70 -21.83 -22.31
C GLY A 153 -6.59 -20.91 -21.77
N ILE A 154 -6.43 -19.78 -22.46
CA ILE A 154 -5.34 -18.82 -22.25
C ILE A 154 -5.95 -17.42 -22.19
N ASN A 155 -5.63 -16.66 -21.14
CA ASN A 155 -5.92 -15.23 -21.05
C ASN A 155 -4.62 -14.48 -20.78
N VAL A 156 -4.37 -13.44 -21.56
CA VAL A 156 -3.27 -12.51 -21.36
C VAL A 156 -3.89 -11.12 -21.26
N THR A 157 -3.56 -10.42 -20.18
CA THR A 157 -3.96 -9.03 -19.97
C THR A 157 -2.72 -8.17 -19.86
N LEU A 158 -2.73 -7.05 -20.56
CA LEU A 158 -1.75 -5.98 -20.47
C LEU A 158 -2.52 -4.71 -20.15
N GLY A 159 -2.05 -3.94 -19.18
CA GLY A 159 -2.63 -2.65 -18.84
C GLY A 159 -1.57 -1.65 -18.44
N SER A 160 -1.94 -0.38 -18.58
CA SER A 160 -1.16 0.76 -18.13
C SER A 160 -2.12 1.86 -17.70
N GLY A 161 -1.79 2.54 -16.60
CA GLY A 161 -2.53 3.64 -16.03
C GLY A 161 -1.62 4.84 -15.85
N ILE A 162 -2.01 5.98 -16.41
CA ILE A 162 -1.29 7.25 -16.24
C ILE A 162 -2.25 8.19 -15.51
N PRO A 163 -1.99 8.53 -14.24
CA PRO A 163 -2.86 9.43 -13.50
C PRO A 163 -2.88 10.84 -14.08
N SER A 164 -3.96 11.58 -13.80
CA SER A 164 -4.10 12.99 -14.25
C SER A 164 -3.09 13.97 -13.62
N ARG A 165 -2.38 13.53 -12.57
CA ARG A 165 -1.31 14.26 -11.88
C ARG A 165 -0.07 13.38 -11.88
N GLU A 166 1.10 14.00 -11.80
CA GLU A 166 2.40 13.30 -11.85
C GLU A 166 2.56 12.21 -10.76
N GLY A 167 3.28 11.15 -11.11
CA GLY A 167 3.55 9.99 -10.25
C GLY A 167 2.41 8.97 -10.19
N ALA A 168 2.71 7.80 -9.61
CA ALA A 168 1.82 6.63 -9.59
C ALA A 168 1.38 6.13 -10.97
N ASP A 169 2.26 6.23 -11.97
CA ASP A 169 2.10 5.47 -13.20
C ASP A 169 2.05 3.98 -12.85
N GLU A 170 1.14 3.26 -13.50
CA GLU A 170 0.86 1.85 -13.23
C GLU A 170 1.06 1.04 -14.50
N GLU A 171 1.66 -0.14 -14.38
CA GLU A 171 1.69 -1.13 -15.45
C GLU A 171 1.31 -2.50 -14.87
N ASN A 172 0.58 -3.29 -15.66
CA ASN A 172 0.21 -4.63 -15.24
C ASN A 172 0.25 -5.63 -16.38
N VAL A 173 0.77 -6.83 -16.07
CA VAL A 173 0.83 -7.96 -16.98
C VAL A 173 0.33 -9.18 -16.24
N SER A 174 -0.73 -9.82 -16.75
CA SER A 174 -1.22 -11.08 -16.20
C SER A 174 -1.38 -12.14 -17.26
N ILE A 175 -0.98 -13.37 -16.95
CA ILE A 175 -1.14 -14.54 -17.80
C ILE A 175 -1.86 -15.60 -16.96
N VAL A 176 -3.03 -16.04 -17.44
CA VAL A 176 -3.79 -17.15 -16.84
C VAL A 176 -3.90 -18.26 -17.88
N LEU A 177 -3.48 -19.45 -17.49
CA LEU A 177 -3.51 -20.67 -18.30
C LEU A 177 -4.31 -21.71 -17.54
N GLY A 178 -5.12 -22.49 -18.23
CA GLY A 178 -5.80 -23.59 -17.59
C GLY A 178 -6.37 -24.59 -18.58
N THR A 179 -6.65 -25.78 -18.08
CA THR A 179 -7.34 -26.81 -18.83
C THR A 179 -8.20 -27.62 -17.87
N SER A 180 -9.35 -28.09 -18.37
CA SER A 180 -10.31 -28.89 -17.62
C SER A 180 -10.67 -30.13 -18.42
N GLY A 181 -10.83 -31.26 -17.73
CA GLY A 181 -11.23 -32.51 -18.36
C GLY A 181 -11.87 -33.47 -17.35
N GLU A 182 -12.20 -34.68 -17.82
CA GLU A 182 -12.92 -35.68 -17.01
C GLU A 182 -12.18 -36.11 -15.73
N LYS A 183 -10.86 -35.97 -15.70
CA LYS A 183 -10.02 -36.40 -14.56
C LYS A 183 -9.62 -35.26 -13.62
N GLY A 184 -9.97 -34.03 -13.95
CA GLY A 184 -9.57 -32.88 -13.15
C GLY A 184 -9.41 -31.59 -13.95
N ASN A 185 -9.02 -30.54 -13.24
CA ASN A 185 -8.65 -29.26 -13.81
C ASN A 185 -7.33 -28.77 -13.19
N ILE A 186 -6.59 -27.98 -13.97
CA ILE A 186 -5.41 -27.29 -13.49
C ILE A 186 -5.39 -25.88 -14.06
N MET A 187 -5.04 -24.92 -13.20
CA MET A 187 -4.88 -23.53 -13.53
C MET A 187 -3.52 -23.05 -13.03
N PHE A 188 -2.86 -22.25 -13.86
CA PHE A 188 -1.68 -21.49 -13.53
C PHE A 188 -1.95 -20.00 -13.81
N SER A 189 -1.45 -19.13 -12.95
CA SER A 189 -1.47 -17.70 -13.16
C SER A 189 -0.13 -17.08 -12.77
N PHE A 190 0.31 -16.12 -13.57
CA PHE A 190 1.39 -15.20 -13.25
C PHE A 190 0.86 -13.77 -13.40
N GLU A 191 1.12 -12.91 -12.42
CA GLU A 191 0.77 -11.49 -12.46
C GLU A 191 1.98 -10.67 -12.02
N HIS A 192 2.32 -9.66 -12.81
CA HIS A 192 3.29 -8.63 -12.51
C HIS A 192 2.57 -7.28 -12.50
N ASP A 193 2.67 -6.57 -11.39
CA ASP A 193 2.20 -5.20 -11.26
C ASP A 193 3.36 -4.29 -10.87
N SER A 194 3.44 -3.13 -11.51
CA SER A 194 4.29 -2.02 -11.08
C SER A 194 3.45 -0.78 -10.83
N LYS A 195 3.86 0.01 -9.85
CA LYS A 195 3.29 1.32 -9.54
C LYS A 195 4.37 2.25 -9.04
N ASP A 196 4.51 3.40 -9.69
CA ASP A 196 5.52 4.39 -9.32
C ASP A 196 5.14 5.13 -8.03
N GLU A 197 6.15 5.75 -7.40
CA GLU A 197 5.93 6.59 -6.25
C GLU A 197 5.12 7.87 -6.60
N ILE A 198 4.60 8.51 -5.56
CA ILE A 198 4.06 9.87 -5.67
C ILE A 198 4.94 10.78 -4.82
N TYR A 199 5.62 11.75 -5.41
CA TYR A 199 6.36 12.75 -4.64
C TYR A 199 5.41 13.75 -3.99
N GLN A 200 5.80 14.28 -2.82
CA GLN A 200 5.01 15.32 -2.15
C GLN A 200 4.93 16.58 -3.03
N ARG A 201 6.00 16.93 -3.75
CA ARG A 201 6.02 18.03 -4.73
C ARG A 201 4.96 17.93 -5.83
N ASP A 202 4.51 16.71 -6.16
CA ASP A 202 3.54 16.47 -7.24
C ASP A 202 2.08 16.74 -6.78
N ARG A 203 1.89 17.07 -5.51
CA ARG A 203 0.59 17.34 -4.89
C ARG A 203 0.63 18.71 -4.22
N ASP A 204 -0.16 19.67 -4.72
CA ASP A 204 -0.15 21.06 -4.23
C ASP A 204 -0.45 21.19 -2.72
N TYR A 205 -1.17 20.21 -2.18
CA TYR A 205 -1.52 20.13 -0.75
C TYR A 205 -0.47 19.41 0.12
N LEU A 206 0.58 18.86 -0.49
CA LEU A 206 1.73 18.24 0.20
C LEU A 206 3.05 18.98 -0.09
N SER A 207 3.14 19.71 -1.20
CA SER A 207 4.30 20.52 -1.56
C SER A 207 4.51 21.66 -0.57
N SER A 208 5.74 22.17 -0.51
CA SER A 208 6.07 23.35 0.28
C SER A 208 5.20 24.56 -0.11
N THR A 209 4.85 25.40 0.86
CA THR A 209 4.05 26.60 0.65
C THR A 209 4.66 27.80 1.36
N ASN A 210 4.37 29.00 0.84
CA ASN A 210 4.90 30.28 1.32
C ASN A 210 6.44 30.32 1.39
N THR A 211 7.12 29.65 0.46
CA THR A 211 8.59 29.50 0.46
C THR A 211 9.38 30.82 0.30
N GLY A 212 8.71 31.92 -0.03
CA GLY A 212 9.29 33.27 -0.05
C GLY A 212 9.00 34.13 1.18
N SER A 213 8.43 33.57 2.25
CA SER A 213 8.16 34.34 3.48
C SER A 213 9.46 34.81 4.14
N ALA A 214 9.42 36.01 4.74
CA ALA A 214 10.53 36.50 5.55
C ALA A 214 10.64 35.77 6.90
N ASN A 215 9.54 35.18 7.40
CA ASN A 215 9.49 34.46 8.66
C ASN A 215 9.26 32.97 8.39
N TYR A 216 10.15 32.13 8.93
CA TYR A 216 10.12 30.69 8.73
C TYR A 216 8.79 30.05 9.16
N PHE A 217 8.18 30.55 10.24
CA PHE A 217 6.93 29.98 10.77
C PHE A 217 5.70 30.19 9.88
N ASP A 218 5.80 31.05 8.86
CA ASP A 218 4.75 31.23 7.86
C ASP A 218 4.87 30.23 6.69
N MET A 219 5.95 29.43 6.67
CA MET A 219 6.24 28.42 5.65
C MET A 219 5.72 27.04 6.07
N SER A 220 5.42 26.18 5.09
CA SER A 220 5.13 24.75 5.31
C SER A 220 5.94 23.90 4.34
N GLY A 221 6.25 22.65 4.71
CA GLY A 221 7.07 21.76 3.87
C GLY A 221 8.56 22.12 3.83
N VAL A 222 9.01 23.01 4.72
CA VAL A 222 10.39 23.48 4.81
C VAL A 222 10.98 23.06 6.15
N SER A 223 12.23 22.63 6.17
CA SER A 223 13.00 22.30 7.38
C SER A 223 14.04 23.39 7.64
N ILE A 224 14.22 23.78 8.91
CA ILE A 224 15.36 24.62 9.34
C ILE A 224 16.70 23.89 9.33
N TYR A 225 16.67 22.55 9.31
CA TYR A 225 17.85 21.69 9.39
C TYR A 225 18.39 21.39 8.00
N GLY A 226 18.77 22.45 7.29
CA GLY A 226 19.48 22.35 6.03
C GLY A 226 20.88 21.77 6.19
N ARG A 227 21.56 21.46 5.08
CA ARG A 227 22.99 21.09 5.07
C ARG A 227 23.85 22.35 5.26
N ASN A 228 23.71 23.07 6.36
CA ASN A 228 24.42 24.32 6.65
C ASN A 228 24.85 24.36 8.12
N VAL A 229 26.00 24.98 8.40
CA VAL A 229 26.45 25.24 9.77
C VAL A 229 26.04 26.64 10.15
N TYR A 230 25.42 26.77 11.32
CA TYR A 230 25.08 28.06 11.89
C TYR A 230 26.08 28.35 13.01
N HIS A 231 27.00 29.29 12.80
CA HIS A 231 28.07 29.64 13.72
C HIS A 231 28.32 31.13 13.82
N ASP A 232 28.49 31.62 15.05
CA ASP A 232 28.64 33.05 15.38
C ASP A 232 27.51 33.92 14.81
N GLY A 233 26.28 33.41 14.89
CA GLY A 233 25.11 34.13 14.38
C GLY A 233 24.98 34.14 12.85
N GLN A 234 25.78 33.36 12.14
CA GLN A 234 25.87 33.37 10.68
C GLN A 234 25.92 31.96 10.10
N LEU A 235 25.46 31.83 8.86
CA LEU A 235 25.64 30.61 8.09
C LEU A 235 27.05 30.49 7.55
N LYS A 236 27.63 29.30 7.69
CA LYS A 236 28.97 28.96 7.20
C LYS A 236 28.94 27.64 6.44
N ALA A 237 29.77 27.58 5.40
CA ALA A 237 30.03 26.36 4.66
C ALA A 237 31.11 25.53 5.37
N LEU A 238 30.89 24.23 5.47
CA LEU A 238 31.90 23.26 5.88
C LEU A 238 32.78 22.86 4.70
N LYS A 239 34.08 22.75 4.96
CA LYS A 239 35.06 22.32 3.98
C LYS A 239 34.88 20.84 3.66
N GLY A 240 34.78 20.52 2.37
CA GLY A 240 34.67 19.13 1.90
C GLY A 240 33.28 18.52 2.00
N TYR A 241 32.28 19.29 2.45
CA TYR A 241 30.87 18.90 2.42
C TYR A 241 30.11 19.76 1.43
N ASP A 242 29.06 19.19 0.84
CA ASP A 242 28.11 19.93 0.00
C ASP A 242 27.14 20.72 0.89
N THR A 243 27.72 21.68 1.60
CA THR A 243 27.04 22.68 2.41
C THR A 243 27.19 24.02 1.71
N ASP A 244 26.21 24.90 1.88
CA ASP A 244 26.23 26.21 1.23
C ASP A 244 25.78 27.31 2.19
N ALA A 245 26.59 28.36 2.29
CA ALA A 245 26.26 29.56 3.06
C ALA A 245 25.33 30.51 2.27
N SER A 246 25.19 30.32 0.95
CA SER A 246 24.32 31.12 0.08
C SER A 246 22.89 30.58 -0.06
N CYS A 247 22.60 29.42 0.54
CA CYS A 247 21.30 28.74 0.45
C CYS A 247 20.81 28.55 -0.99
N ASP A 248 21.67 28.03 -1.86
CA ASP A 248 21.42 27.88 -3.29
C ASP A 248 20.17 27.02 -3.58
N PRO A 249 19.14 27.59 -4.23
CA PRO A 249 17.94 26.85 -4.60
C PRO A 249 18.19 25.65 -5.51
N SER A 250 19.28 25.64 -6.30
CA SER A 250 19.65 24.50 -7.14
C SER A 250 19.98 23.24 -6.35
N LYS A 251 20.25 23.38 -5.05
CA LYS A 251 20.55 22.30 -4.10
C LYS A 251 19.35 21.90 -3.23
N GLY A 252 18.14 22.39 -3.55
CA GLY A 252 16.90 22.08 -2.81
C GLY A 252 16.60 23.01 -1.62
N PHE A 253 17.29 24.15 -1.51
CA PHE A 253 16.99 25.17 -0.53
C PHE A 253 15.91 26.15 -1.02
N VAL A 254 15.24 26.83 -0.10
CA VAL A 254 14.23 27.88 -0.41
C VAL A 254 14.78 29.30 -0.24
N GLY A 255 16.07 29.44 0.07
CA GLY A 255 16.74 30.72 0.35
C GLY A 255 16.83 31.04 1.84
N LEU A 256 17.30 32.26 2.14
CA LEU A 256 17.43 32.78 3.51
C LEU A 256 16.07 33.21 4.05
N THR A 257 15.72 32.70 5.24
CA THR A 257 14.52 33.08 5.98
C THR A 257 14.88 33.44 7.41
N ASN A 258 14.15 34.36 8.03
CA ASN A 258 14.37 34.72 9.42
C ASN A 258 13.72 33.70 10.36
N TYR A 259 14.48 33.22 11.33
CA TYR A 259 14.03 32.38 12.42
C TYR A 259 14.19 33.12 13.76
N PRO A 260 13.10 33.27 14.54
CA PRO A 260 13.15 33.87 15.87
C PRO A 260 14.23 33.25 16.77
N GLY A 261 15.21 34.07 17.16
CA GLY A 261 16.33 33.67 18.04
C GLY A 261 17.56 33.12 17.33
N LEU A 262 17.46 32.74 16.05
CA LEU A 262 18.58 32.26 15.22
C LEU A 262 18.85 33.17 14.01
N GLY A 263 18.14 34.28 13.83
CA GLY A 263 18.38 35.16 12.69
C GLY A 263 18.17 34.45 11.36
N ASP A 264 19.02 34.71 10.37
CA ASP A 264 18.83 34.18 9.03
C ASP A 264 19.36 32.74 8.91
N ILE A 265 18.49 31.84 8.45
CA ILE A 265 18.78 30.42 8.25
C ILE A 265 18.43 29.98 6.81
N CYS A 266 19.04 28.90 6.32
CA CYS A 266 18.60 28.27 5.07
C CYS A 266 17.40 27.36 5.35
N GLY A 267 16.27 27.62 4.71
CA GLY A 267 15.19 26.65 4.65
C GLY A 267 15.51 25.57 3.62
N TYR A 268 15.22 24.30 3.94
CA TYR A 268 15.32 23.18 3.00
C TYR A 268 13.92 22.64 2.67
N ASP A 269 13.54 22.64 1.39
CA ASP A 269 12.29 22.06 0.93
C ASP A 269 12.42 20.54 0.87
N TYR A 270 12.02 19.86 1.94
CA TYR A 270 12.08 18.41 1.98
C TYR A 270 10.98 17.74 1.16
N THR A 271 9.91 18.47 0.80
CA THR A 271 8.80 17.95 -0.02
C THR A 271 9.22 17.72 -1.47
N SER A 272 10.27 18.43 -1.91
CA SER A 272 10.91 18.24 -3.21
C SER A 272 11.53 16.84 -3.39
N GLU A 273 11.92 16.19 -2.30
CA GLU A 273 12.57 14.87 -2.31
C GLU A 273 11.68 13.78 -1.71
N ALA A 274 10.84 14.11 -0.74
CA ALA A 274 10.04 13.12 -0.04
C ALA A 274 8.93 12.56 -0.93
N ALA A 275 8.81 11.23 -0.97
CA ALA A 275 7.66 10.55 -1.51
C ALA A 275 6.57 10.41 -0.43
N GLN A 276 5.31 10.56 -0.85
CA GLN A 276 4.13 10.27 -0.03
C GLN A 276 3.74 8.78 -0.16
N THR A 277 3.68 8.30 -1.40
CA THR A 277 3.37 6.89 -1.72
C THR A 277 4.66 6.20 -2.12
N ALA A 278 4.89 4.98 -1.63
CA ALA A 278 6.02 4.17 -2.05
C ALA A 278 5.74 3.58 -3.44
N SER A 279 6.77 3.41 -4.26
CA SER A 279 6.63 2.57 -5.44
C SER A 279 6.51 1.10 -5.02
N LEU A 280 5.88 0.31 -5.88
CA LEU A 280 5.56 -1.08 -5.65
C LEU A 280 5.84 -1.89 -6.90
N GLU A 281 6.50 -3.02 -6.72
CA GLU A 281 6.59 -4.07 -7.71
C GLU A 281 6.12 -5.38 -7.09
N ARG A 282 5.10 -5.99 -7.68
CA ARG A 282 4.50 -7.23 -7.19
C ARG A 282 4.57 -8.28 -8.26
N ASN A 283 5.13 -9.43 -7.90
CA ASN A 283 5.15 -10.62 -8.72
C ASN A 283 4.41 -11.73 -7.99
N THR A 284 3.34 -12.24 -8.59
CA THR A 284 2.54 -13.29 -7.98
C THR A 284 2.39 -14.48 -8.91
N VAL A 285 2.67 -15.66 -8.38
CA VAL A 285 2.43 -16.95 -9.04
C VAL A 285 1.35 -17.68 -8.26
N PHE A 286 0.33 -18.13 -8.97
CA PHE A 286 -0.74 -18.93 -8.41
C PHE A 286 -0.93 -20.21 -9.21
N MET A 287 -1.13 -21.31 -8.51
CA MET A 287 -1.46 -22.60 -9.09
C MET A 287 -2.62 -23.21 -8.33
N ASN A 288 -3.62 -23.69 -9.05
CA ASN A 288 -4.73 -24.44 -8.50
C ASN A 288 -4.91 -25.72 -9.31
N GLY A 289 -5.10 -26.86 -8.63
CA GLY A 289 -5.30 -28.13 -9.29
C GLY A 289 -6.27 -29.01 -8.51
N ASN A 290 -7.24 -29.54 -9.24
CA ASN A 290 -8.23 -30.49 -8.75
C ASN A 290 -8.09 -31.79 -9.54
N ILE A 291 -7.88 -32.90 -8.85
CA ILE A 291 -7.79 -34.23 -9.45
C ILE A 291 -8.96 -35.06 -8.93
N PHE A 292 -9.82 -35.50 -9.83
CA PHE A 292 -10.95 -36.38 -9.53
C PHE A 292 -10.44 -37.82 -9.44
N LEU A 293 -10.33 -38.34 -8.21
CA LEU A 293 -9.83 -39.70 -7.95
C LEU A 293 -10.94 -40.75 -8.10
N SER A 294 -12.19 -40.37 -7.80
CA SER A 294 -13.43 -41.12 -7.95
C SER A 294 -14.61 -40.16 -8.07
N ASP A 295 -15.83 -40.69 -8.20
CA ASP A 295 -17.07 -39.90 -8.26
C ASP A 295 -17.34 -39.06 -6.99
N ASP A 296 -16.70 -39.42 -5.87
CA ASP A 296 -16.89 -38.79 -4.55
C ASP A 296 -15.60 -38.24 -3.93
N THR A 297 -14.42 -38.54 -4.51
CA THR A 297 -13.13 -38.15 -3.93
C THR A 297 -12.35 -37.25 -4.89
N THR A 298 -12.06 -36.03 -4.44
CA THR A 298 -11.23 -35.06 -5.18
C THR A 298 -10.03 -34.65 -4.36
N PHE A 299 -8.84 -34.75 -4.94
CA PHE A 299 -7.63 -34.15 -4.39
C PHE A 299 -7.49 -32.72 -4.89
N ASN A 300 -7.32 -31.76 -3.96
CA ASN A 300 -7.18 -30.34 -4.27
C ASN A 300 -5.81 -29.86 -3.80
N ALA A 301 -5.07 -29.17 -4.65
CA ALA A 301 -3.82 -28.51 -4.30
C ALA A 301 -3.82 -27.07 -4.80
N GLN A 302 -3.44 -26.15 -3.90
CA GLN A 302 -3.37 -24.72 -4.19
C GLN A 302 -2.05 -24.16 -3.66
N VAL A 303 -1.35 -23.39 -4.50
CA VAL A 303 -0.08 -22.75 -4.17
C VAL A 303 -0.17 -21.28 -4.60
N LEU A 304 0.16 -20.37 -3.70
CA LEU A 304 0.26 -18.94 -3.95
C LEU A 304 1.64 -18.48 -3.47
N LEU A 305 2.46 -17.96 -4.39
CA LEU A 305 3.76 -17.37 -4.10
C LEU A 305 3.70 -15.91 -4.52
N ASN A 306 4.11 -15.02 -3.62
CA ASN A 306 4.12 -13.58 -3.87
C ASN A 306 5.48 -13.00 -3.45
N ARG A 307 6.05 -12.16 -4.31
CA ARG A 307 7.19 -11.30 -3.98
C ARG A 307 6.74 -9.86 -4.21
N ASN A 308 6.81 -9.06 -3.14
CA ASN A 308 6.39 -7.68 -3.14
C ASN A 308 7.58 -6.83 -2.70
N GLU A 309 8.06 -6.00 -3.61
CA GLU A 309 9.14 -5.04 -3.39
C GLU A 309 8.55 -3.63 -3.38
N SER A 310 9.10 -2.80 -2.50
CA SER A 310 8.67 -1.42 -2.41
C SER A 310 9.87 -0.52 -2.20
N PHE A 311 9.87 0.62 -2.86
CA PHE A 311 10.84 1.68 -2.61
C PHE A 311 10.11 2.92 -2.13
N GLY A 312 10.59 3.49 -1.03
CA GLY A 312 10.08 4.74 -0.50
C GLY A 312 11.22 5.71 -0.29
N ARG A 313 10.97 6.96 -0.69
CA ARG A 313 11.87 8.08 -0.49
C ARG A 313 11.41 8.91 0.71
N PHE A 314 12.25 9.00 1.72
CA PHE A 314 12.01 9.79 2.93
C PHE A 314 12.53 11.21 2.72
N ALA A 315 11.92 12.17 3.42
CA ALA A 315 12.61 13.43 3.67
C ALA A 315 13.97 13.13 4.33
N PRO A 316 15.05 13.84 3.97
CA PRO A 316 16.29 13.77 4.72
C PRO A 316 16.03 13.96 6.22
N ALA A 317 16.73 13.18 7.04
CA ALA A 317 16.54 13.24 8.49
C ALA A 317 16.87 14.66 8.98
N ALA A 318 15.84 15.37 9.44
CA ALA A 318 15.98 16.65 10.11
C ALA A 318 16.71 16.42 11.44
N GLY A 319 17.93 16.90 11.53
CA GLY A 319 18.74 16.77 12.72
C GLY A 319 19.73 17.92 12.80
N TYR A 320 20.03 18.33 14.03
CA TYR A 320 21.20 19.12 14.32
C TYR A 320 22.16 18.24 15.11
N PHE A 321 23.44 18.46 14.91
CA PHE A 321 24.47 17.95 15.79
C PHE A 321 25.23 19.17 16.31
N GLU A 322 25.60 19.12 17.58
CA GLU A 322 26.49 20.11 18.19
C GLU A 322 27.86 19.47 18.30
N VAL A 323 28.90 20.22 17.95
CA VAL A 323 30.27 19.76 18.04
C VAL A 323 30.90 20.34 19.29
N ASP A 324 31.22 19.49 20.27
CA ASP A 324 31.92 19.93 21.49
C ASP A 324 33.39 20.25 21.18
N PRO A 325 33.82 21.52 21.22
CA PRO A 325 35.19 21.93 20.90
C PRO A 325 36.23 21.44 21.91
N THR A 326 35.82 20.95 23.08
CA THR A 326 36.73 20.44 24.12
C THR A 326 37.23 19.02 23.83
N THR A 327 36.55 18.30 22.94
CA THR A 327 36.99 16.97 22.48
C THR A 327 38.09 17.10 21.43
N THR A 328 39.00 16.12 21.35
CA THR A 328 40.04 16.10 20.31
C THR A 328 39.45 16.18 18.90
N GLY A 329 38.32 15.49 18.67
CA GLY A 329 37.61 15.53 17.39
C GLY A 329 36.95 16.88 17.10
N GLY A 330 36.32 17.49 18.11
CA GLY A 330 35.71 18.81 17.95
C GLY A 330 36.73 19.93 17.75
N ALA A 331 37.82 19.94 18.50
CA ALA A 331 38.90 20.91 18.29
C ALA A 331 39.46 20.84 16.86
N ALA A 332 39.63 19.63 16.31
CA ALA A 332 40.03 19.43 14.91
C ALA A 332 38.96 19.95 13.94
N PHE A 333 37.68 19.64 14.17
CA PHE A 333 36.57 20.11 13.34
C PHE A 333 36.53 21.65 13.25
N PHE A 334 36.62 22.36 14.38
CA PHE A 334 36.61 23.83 14.39
C PHE A 334 37.83 24.39 13.65
N ALA A 335 39.02 23.84 13.89
CA ALA A 335 40.26 24.30 13.23
C ALA A 335 40.24 24.06 11.71
N GLU A 336 39.78 22.88 11.27
CA GLU A 336 39.72 22.50 9.84
C GLU A 336 38.72 23.33 9.04
N ASN A 337 37.66 23.81 9.70
CA ASN A 337 36.59 24.60 9.10
C ASN A 337 36.71 26.11 9.40
N GLY A 338 37.75 26.55 10.11
CA GLY A 338 37.96 27.96 10.43
C GLY A 338 36.86 28.56 11.32
N LEU A 339 36.31 27.76 12.23
CA LEU A 339 35.28 28.16 13.20
C LEU A 339 35.92 28.55 14.53
N ASP A 340 35.33 29.51 15.24
CA ASP A 340 35.84 29.99 16.53
C ASP A 340 35.15 29.22 17.67
N ALA A 341 35.88 28.32 18.32
CA ALA A 341 35.39 27.49 19.42
C ALA A 341 34.81 28.26 20.61
N THR A 342 35.03 29.58 20.70
CA THR A 342 34.52 30.43 21.79
C THR A 342 33.18 31.09 21.47
N LYS A 343 32.66 30.94 20.25
CA LYS A 343 31.46 31.63 19.77
C LYS A 343 30.27 30.68 19.62
N GLY A 344 29.07 31.26 19.56
CA GLY A 344 27.80 30.53 19.38
C GLY A 344 27.77 29.72 18.08
N PRO A 345 26.72 28.91 17.85
CA PRO A 345 26.76 27.45 17.73
C PRO A 345 27.81 26.88 16.74
N ALA A 346 28.36 25.71 17.01
CA ALA A 346 28.71 24.71 16.00
C ALA A 346 28.59 23.34 16.67
#